data_AF-A0A351FWA7-F1
#
_entry.id   AF-A0A351FWA7-F1
#
_cell.length_a   1.000
_cell.length_b   1.000
_cell.length_c   1.000
_cell.angle_alpha   90.00
_cell.angle_beta   90.00
_cell.angle_gamma   90.00
#
_symmetry.space_group_name_H-M   'P 1'
#
loop_
_entity.id
_entity.type
_entity.pdbx_description
1 polymer ?
#
loop_
_entity_poly.entity_id
_entity_poly.type
_entity_poly.pdbx_seq_one_letter_code
_entity_poly.pdbx_strand_id
1 'polypeptide(L)'
;MILFSRRYQMFRSLRYWVGLCSLGLLATVASAQVRQGTLPINTELAFEKLQYTGWSGGADEGKVQALRPIVLTHFGDGSNRVVVATQRGVVHVFDNQQSAAQTKVFLDIQKRVVYKDKQNEEGLLGLAFHPNYKKTGEFFVYYSTTDAPHTSVISRFRVSADDPSRADPESEEELLRIKQPYWNHNGGTIVFGPDGYLYIALGDGGYARDPHRNGQNLRTFMGSILRIDVERKANGKNYAIPEDNPFVDKGSAARPEI
;
A
#
# COMPACT_ATOMS: atom_id res chain seq x y z
N MET A 1 -3.55 13.24 -13.57
CA MET A 1 -4.95 13.69 -13.49
C MET A 1 -5.72 12.60 -12.75
N ILE A 2 -6.12 12.86 -11.50
CA ILE A 2 -6.86 11.88 -10.68
C ILE A 2 -8.34 12.23 -10.84
N LEU A 3 -9.13 11.27 -11.33
CA LEU A 3 -10.56 11.42 -11.61
C LEU A 3 -11.34 10.64 -10.56
N PHE A 4 -12.40 11.23 -10.00
CA PHE A 4 -13.33 10.56 -9.08
C PHE A 4 -14.76 10.61 -9.62
N SER A 5 -15.54 9.59 -9.28
CA SER A 5 -16.98 9.49 -9.57
C SER A 5 -17.79 9.86 -8.31
N ARG A 6 -18.87 10.61 -8.47
CA ARG A 6 -19.79 10.96 -7.36
C ARG A 6 -20.80 9.83 -7.11
N ARG A 7 -20.84 9.39 -5.84
CA ARG A 7 -21.90 8.64 -5.12
C ARG A 7 -22.09 7.16 -5.47
N TYR A 8 -21.97 6.29 -4.45
CA TYR A 8 -23.00 5.31 -4.07
C TYR A 8 -22.90 4.98 -2.56
N GLN A 9 -23.99 5.20 -1.82
CA GLN A 9 -24.25 4.59 -0.51
C GLN A 9 -25.10 3.33 -0.73
N MET A 10 -24.64 2.18 -0.23
CA MET A 10 -25.38 0.97 0.20
C MET A 10 -24.31 -0.13 0.38
N PHE A 11 -24.22 -0.85 1.50
CA PHE A 11 -25.23 -1.79 2.01
C PHE A 11 -25.28 -1.84 3.54
N ARG A 12 -26.51 -1.88 4.06
CA ARG A 12 -26.85 -2.30 5.42
C ARG A 12 -26.79 -3.82 5.52
N SER A 13 -26.42 -4.27 6.72
CA SER A 13 -26.37 -5.64 7.24
C SER A 13 -27.53 -6.57 6.86
N LEU A 14 -27.23 -7.84 6.62
CA LEU A 14 -28.19 -8.94 6.76
C LEU A 14 -27.52 -10.11 7.50
N ARG A 15 -27.98 -10.40 8.71
CA ARG A 15 -27.69 -11.63 9.47
C ARG A 15 -28.81 -12.63 9.20
N TYR A 16 -28.49 -13.85 8.79
CA TYR A 16 -29.40 -14.99 8.96
C TYR A 16 -28.61 -16.26 9.33
N TRP A 17 -29.05 -16.86 10.43
CA TRP A 17 -28.80 -18.24 10.83
C TRP A 17 -29.86 -19.14 10.16
N VAL A 18 -29.47 -20.28 9.56
CA VAL A 18 -30.31 -21.50 9.46
C VAL A 18 -29.41 -22.73 9.35
N GLY A 19 -29.73 -23.77 10.13
CA GLY A 19 -29.01 -25.03 10.24
C GLY A 19 -29.25 -26.03 9.09
N LEU A 20 -28.48 -27.12 9.18
CA LEU A 20 -28.45 -28.24 8.24
C LEU A 20 -29.83 -28.90 8.04
N CYS A 21 -30.25 -29.01 6.79
CA CYS A 21 -31.01 -30.15 6.27
C CYS A 21 -30.67 -30.35 4.79
N SER A 22 -30.18 -31.54 4.47
CA SER A 22 -29.81 -31.99 3.12
C SER A 22 -31.06 -32.39 2.32
N LEU A 23 -31.51 -31.52 1.42
CA LEU A 23 -32.32 -31.87 0.27
C LEU A 23 -31.76 -31.18 -0.97
N GLY A 24 -31.48 -31.97 -2.01
CA GLY A 24 -31.00 -31.47 -3.30
C GLY A 24 -32.06 -30.62 -3.98
N LEU A 25 -31.96 -29.29 -3.81
CA LEU A 25 -32.61 -28.32 -4.69
C LEU A 25 -31.57 -27.82 -5.69
N LEU A 26 -31.81 -28.08 -6.97
CA LEU A 26 -31.16 -27.35 -8.07
C LEU A 26 -31.56 -25.88 -7.94
N ALA A 27 -30.72 -25.09 -7.26
CA ALA A 27 -30.85 -23.64 -7.27
C ALA A 27 -30.44 -23.15 -8.67
N THR A 28 -31.43 -22.83 -9.51
CA THR A 28 -31.20 -21.97 -10.67
C THR A 28 -30.71 -20.63 -10.16
N VAL A 29 -29.40 -20.38 -10.29
CA VAL A 29 -28.82 -19.06 -10.07
C VAL A 29 -29.49 -18.14 -11.08
N ALA A 30 -30.25 -17.15 -10.62
CA ALA A 30 -30.79 -16.12 -11.51
C ALA A 30 -29.60 -15.48 -12.24
N SER A 31 -29.47 -15.73 -13.54
CA SER A 31 -28.46 -15.09 -14.36
C SER A 31 -28.82 -13.60 -14.39
N ALA A 32 -28.09 -12.77 -13.64
CA ALA A 32 -28.17 -11.34 -13.81
C ALA A 32 -27.76 -11.03 -15.26
N GLN A 33 -28.68 -10.48 -16.05
CA GLN A 33 -28.34 -10.01 -17.39
C GLN A 33 -27.22 -8.98 -17.27
N VAL A 34 -26.07 -9.29 -17.86
CA VAL A 34 -24.99 -8.32 -18.02
C VAL A 34 -25.54 -7.19 -18.89
N ARG A 35 -25.69 -5.99 -18.32
CA ARG A 35 -26.07 -4.81 -19.09
C ARG A 35 -24.96 -4.50 -20.08
N GLN A 36 -25.14 -4.91 -21.34
CA GLN A 36 -24.30 -4.50 -22.43
C GLN A 36 -24.64 -3.04 -22.78
N GLY A 37 -23.74 -2.14 -22.40
CA GLY A 37 -23.86 -0.71 -22.67
C GLY A 37 -22.68 0.03 -22.04
N THR A 38 -22.30 1.17 -22.62
CA THR A 38 -21.28 2.03 -22.02
C THR A 38 -21.81 2.55 -20.69
N LEU A 39 -21.07 2.34 -19.60
CA LEU A 39 -21.38 3.00 -18.33
C LEU A 39 -21.34 4.52 -18.59
N PRO A 40 -22.41 5.28 -18.30
CA PRO A 40 -22.40 6.72 -18.49
C PRO A 40 -21.53 7.35 -17.38
N ILE A 41 -20.22 7.28 -17.55
CA ILE A 41 -19.22 7.86 -16.64
C ILE A 41 -18.90 9.25 -17.16
N ASN A 42 -19.31 10.26 -16.41
CA ASN A 42 -18.81 11.62 -16.58
C ASN A 42 -17.57 11.81 -15.71
N THR A 43 -16.53 12.40 -16.27
CA THR A 43 -15.29 12.71 -15.55
C THR A 43 -15.24 14.19 -15.23
N GLU A 44 -15.04 14.53 -13.96
CA GLU A 44 -14.82 15.91 -13.52
C GLU A 44 -13.49 16.00 -12.80
N LEU A 45 -12.84 17.17 -12.89
CA LEU A 45 -11.66 17.45 -12.08
C LEU A 45 -12.07 17.54 -10.62
N ALA A 46 -11.54 16.64 -9.79
CA ALA A 46 -11.85 16.63 -8.35
C ALA A 46 -11.23 17.81 -7.61
N PHE A 47 -10.05 18.26 -8.04
CA PHE A 47 -9.28 19.34 -7.42
C PHE A 47 -8.59 20.19 -8.50
N GLU A 48 -9.36 21.02 -9.20
CA GLU A 48 -8.90 21.82 -10.34
C GLU A 48 -7.74 22.77 -9.98
N LYS A 49 -7.75 23.32 -8.76
CA LYS A 49 -6.79 24.32 -8.30
C LYS A 49 -5.60 23.74 -7.52
N LEU A 50 -5.55 22.43 -7.30
CA LEU A 50 -4.58 21.82 -6.38
C LEU A 50 -3.17 21.80 -6.97
N GLN A 51 -2.24 22.41 -6.24
CA GLN A 51 -0.81 22.40 -6.54
C GLN A 51 -0.06 21.53 -5.53
N TYR A 52 0.92 20.75 -6.00
CA TYR A 52 1.77 19.92 -5.16
C TYR A 52 2.95 20.73 -4.63
N THR A 53 3.05 20.85 -3.32
CA THR A 53 4.13 21.60 -2.65
C THR A 53 5.47 20.97 -2.93
N GLY A 54 6.47 21.79 -3.26
CA GLY A 54 7.81 21.30 -3.63
C GLY A 54 7.87 20.67 -5.01
N TRP A 55 6.77 20.68 -5.78
CA TRP A 55 6.75 20.24 -7.16
C TRP A 55 6.37 21.40 -8.07
N SER A 56 7.36 22.00 -8.72
CA SER A 56 7.14 22.72 -9.96
C SER A 56 7.28 21.72 -11.09
N GLY A 57 6.26 21.51 -11.92
CA GLY A 57 6.38 20.68 -13.13
C GLY A 57 7.42 21.15 -14.16
N GLY A 58 8.30 22.08 -13.76
CA GLY A 58 9.45 22.57 -14.49
C GLY A 58 10.57 21.53 -14.55
N ALA A 59 10.86 21.12 -15.76
CA ALA A 59 12.19 21.04 -16.36
C ALA A 59 13.37 21.59 -15.53
N ASP A 60 13.91 20.78 -14.62
CA ASP A 60 15.37 20.73 -14.52
C ASP A 60 15.87 20.18 -15.87
N GLU A 61 16.70 20.96 -16.58
CA GLU A 61 17.28 20.62 -17.90
C GLU A 61 16.28 20.44 -19.07
N GLY A 62 15.10 21.07 -19.03
CA GLY A 62 14.13 20.97 -20.14
C GLY A 62 13.23 19.72 -20.11
N LYS A 63 13.28 18.88 -19.06
CA LYS A 63 12.50 17.64 -18.96
C LYS A 63 11.38 17.74 -17.91
N VAL A 64 10.13 17.52 -18.33
CA VAL A 64 8.98 17.43 -17.42
C VAL A 64 9.21 16.31 -16.39
N GLN A 65 9.30 16.69 -15.11
CA GLN A 65 9.42 15.74 -14.01
C GLN A 65 8.03 15.25 -13.61
N ALA A 66 7.72 13.99 -13.89
CA ALA A 66 6.44 13.41 -13.50
C ALA A 66 6.32 13.30 -11.97
N LEU A 67 5.18 13.72 -11.42
CA LEU A 67 4.87 13.62 -9.99
C LEU A 67 4.78 12.16 -9.49
N ARG A 68 4.39 11.22 -10.36
CA ARG A 68 4.23 9.78 -10.08
C ARG A 68 3.43 9.44 -8.80
N PRO A 69 2.17 9.89 -8.63
CA PRO A 69 1.30 9.38 -7.58
C PRO A 69 1.11 7.87 -7.73
N ILE A 70 1.26 7.12 -6.64
CA ILE A 70 1.16 5.65 -6.64
C ILE A 70 0.13 5.14 -5.62
N VAL A 71 -0.05 5.86 -4.50
CA VAL A 71 -1.07 5.56 -3.49
C VAL A 71 -1.89 6.82 -3.23
N LEU A 72 -3.21 6.63 -3.12
CA LEU A 72 -4.17 7.62 -2.69
C LEU A 72 -5.00 7.00 -1.56
N THR A 73 -4.97 7.60 -0.37
CA THR A 73 -5.61 7.05 0.83
C THR A 73 -5.99 8.17 1.82
N HIS A 74 -6.33 7.80 3.05
CA HIS A 74 -6.61 8.70 4.17
C HIS A 74 -6.01 8.15 5.48
N PHE A 75 -5.89 9.00 6.50
CA PHE A 75 -5.34 8.60 7.81
C PHE A 75 -6.23 7.63 8.60
N GLY A 76 -7.53 7.59 8.33
CA GLY A 76 -8.48 6.79 9.12
C GLY A 76 -8.77 7.38 10.51
N ASP A 77 -8.41 8.65 10.74
CA ASP A 77 -8.59 9.39 12.00
C ASP A 77 -9.89 10.22 12.07
N GLY A 78 -10.69 10.20 11.00
CA GLY A 78 -11.89 11.01 10.85
C GLY A 78 -11.66 12.45 10.36
N SER A 79 -10.41 12.83 10.04
CA SER A 79 -10.10 14.19 9.60
C SER A 79 -10.58 14.53 8.19
N ASN A 80 -11.00 13.52 7.40
CA ASN A 80 -11.33 13.66 5.97
C ASN A 80 -10.20 14.33 5.15
N ARG A 81 -8.93 14.06 5.50
CA ARG A 81 -7.76 14.48 4.73
C ARG A 81 -7.39 13.40 3.72
N VAL A 82 -7.04 13.82 2.50
CA VAL A 82 -6.51 12.96 1.45
C VAL A 82 -5.00 12.89 1.60
N VAL A 83 -4.45 11.69 1.45
CA VAL A 83 -3.01 11.41 1.45
C VAL A 83 -2.63 10.85 0.09
N VAL A 84 -1.57 11.40 -0.52
CA VAL A 84 -1.04 10.97 -1.81
C VAL A 84 0.43 10.62 -1.65
N ALA A 85 0.77 9.35 -1.79
CA ALA A 85 2.17 8.92 -1.85
C ALA A 85 2.66 8.94 -3.28
N THR A 86 3.86 9.48 -3.49
CA THR A 86 4.53 9.50 -4.79
C THR A 86 5.64 8.47 -4.83
N GLN A 87 5.87 7.89 -6.01
CA GLN A 87 6.93 6.91 -6.25
C GLN A 87 8.32 7.44 -5.87
N ARG A 88 8.50 8.77 -5.88
CA ARG A 88 9.75 9.45 -5.57
C ARG A 88 10.11 9.47 -4.09
N GLY A 89 9.23 9.03 -3.18
CA GLY A 89 9.47 9.05 -1.74
C GLY A 89 8.92 10.28 -1.02
N VAL A 90 8.00 11.03 -1.63
CA VAL A 90 7.27 12.13 -0.97
C VAL A 90 5.82 11.75 -0.77
N VAL A 91 5.31 11.95 0.44
CA VAL A 91 3.90 11.80 0.78
C VAL A 91 3.31 13.19 1.00
N HIS A 92 2.24 13.48 0.27
CA HIS A 92 1.49 14.72 0.35
C HIS A 92 0.17 14.54 1.10
N VAL A 93 -0.30 15.59 1.75
CA VAL A 93 -1.60 15.64 2.42
C VAL A 93 -2.34 16.92 2.06
N PHE A 94 -3.67 16.85 1.95
CA PHE A 94 -4.54 18.02 1.78
C PHE A 94 -5.96 17.71 2.25
N ASP A 95 -6.75 18.76 2.49
CA ASP A 95 -8.16 18.60 2.88
C ASP A 95 -9.00 18.11 1.70
N ASN A 96 -9.91 17.16 1.93
CA ASN A 96 -10.81 16.64 0.90
C ASN A 96 -11.94 17.64 0.57
N GLN A 97 -11.57 18.78 0.00
CA GLN A 97 -12.47 19.85 -0.39
C GLN A 97 -12.10 20.34 -1.79
N GLN A 98 -13.09 20.62 -2.64
CA GLN A 98 -12.86 21.10 -4.02
C GLN A 98 -12.05 22.40 -4.06
N SER A 99 -12.09 23.19 -2.99
CA SER A 99 -11.33 24.44 -2.82
C SER A 99 -9.85 24.24 -2.47
N ALA A 100 -9.39 23.00 -2.24
CA ALA A 100 -8.00 22.72 -1.90
C ALA A 100 -7.06 23.23 -3.01
N ALA A 101 -6.25 24.24 -2.67
CA ALA A 101 -5.36 24.92 -3.61
C ALA A 101 -3.91 24.41 -3.55
N GLN A 102 -3.50 23.87 -2.40
CA GLN A 102 -2.13 23.40 -2.22
C GLN A 102 -2.07 22.22 -1.25
N THR A 103 -1.19 21.26 -1.53
CA THR A 103 -0.86 20.19 -0.59
C THR A 103 0.02 20.70 0.56
N LYS A 104 0.31 19.82 1.51
CA LYS A 104 1.47 19.91 2.41
C LYS A 104 2.29 18.63 2.27
N VAL A 105 3.59 18.72 2.51
CA VAL A 105 4.45 17.52 2.59
C VAL A 105 4.26 16.89 3.96
N PHE A 106 3.73 15.66 3.98
CA PHE A 106 3.57 14.85 5.18
C PHE A 106 4.88 14.12 5.51
N LEU A 107 5.45 13.39 4.55
CA LEU A 107 6.73 12.68 4.69
C LEU A 107 7.61 12.97 3.48
N ASP A 108 8.90 13.18 3.70
CA ASP A 108 9.92 13.24 2.65
C ASP A 108 11.07 12.32 3.03
N ILE A 109 11.22 11.23 2.27
CA ILE A 109 12.33 10.27 2.38
C ILE A 109 13.03 10.09 1.03
N GLN A 110 12.96 11.07 0.12
CA GLN A 110 13.47 10.93 -1.25
C GLN A 110 14.94 10.48 -1.30
N LYS A 111 15.75 10.90 -0.32
CA LYS A 111 17.18 10.53 -0.24
C LYS A 111 17.41 9.03 0.05
N ARG A 112 16.42 8.36 0.65
CA ARG A 112 16.47 6.92 0.97
C ARG A 112 15.84 6.05 -0.11
N VAL A 113 15.10 6.65 -1.06
CA VAL A 113 14.28 5.94 -2.05
C VAL A 113 14.95 5.92 -3.42
N VAL A 114 15.12 4.73 -3.99
CA VAL A 114 15.54 4.56 -5.39
C VAL A 114 14.41 4.98 -6.30
N TYR A 115 14.68 5.90 -7.23
CA TYR A 115 13.75 6.24 -8.30
C TYR A 115 14.53 6.41 -9.61
N LYS A 116 14.05 5.75 -10.68
CA LYS A 116 14.55 5.97 -12.04
C LYS A 116 13.38 6.01 -13.01
N ASP A 117 13.31 7.05 -13.84
CA ASP A 117 12.15 7.30 -14.73
C ASP A 117 11.76 6.14 -15.66
N LYS A 118 12.72 5.25 -15.98
CA LYS A 118 12.50 4.10 -16.87
C LYS A 118 12.38 2.76 -16.14
N GLN A 119 12.54 2.74 -14.81
CA GLN A 119 12.41 1.56 -13.96
C GLN A 119 11.21 1.77 -13.04
N ASN A 120 10.02 1.52 -13.58
CA ASN A 120 8.73 1.96 -13.02
C ASN A 120 8.27 1.16 -11.79
N GLU A 121 9.07 0.23 -11.29
CA GLU A 121 8.69 -0.71 -10.24
C GLU A 121 9.61 -0.62 -9.01
N GLU A 122 10.56 0.30 -8.99
CA GLU A 122 11.30 0.73 -7.80
C GLU A 122 10.80 2.11 -7.36
N GLY A 123 10.91 2.42 -6.07
CA GLY A 123 10.39 3.65 -5.49
C GLY A 123 9.74 3.42 -4.14
N LEU A 124 9.01 4.41 -3.64
CA LEU A 124 7.98 4.19 -2.63
C LEU A 124 6.78 3.58 -3.33
N LEU A 125 6.36 2.38 -2.94
CA LEU A 125 5.31 1.61 -3.62
C LEU A 125 4.10 1.30 -2.73
N GLY A 126 4.26 1.42 -1.41
CA GLY A 126 3.21 1.13 -0.44
C GLY A 126 3.16 2.16 0.68
N LEU A 127 1.95 2.45 1.13
CA LEU A 127 1.66 3.28 2.29
C LEU A 127 0.39 2.75 2.98
N ALA A 128 0.48 2.46 4.27
CA ALA A 128 -0.66 2.09 5.10
C ALA A 128 -0.62 2.80 6.45
N PHE A 129 -1.74 3.36 6.90
CA PHE A 129 -1.88 3.90 8.24
C PHE A 129 -2.30 2.80 9.20
N HIS A 130 -1.78 2.82 10.42
CA HIS A 130 -2.20 1.88 11.46
C HIS A 130 -3.72 2.01 11.72
N PRO A 131 -4.48 0.92 11.98
CA PRO A 131 -5.92 1.01 12.26
C PRO A 131 -6.24 1.90 13.47
N ASN A 132 -5.31 2.00 14.43
CA ASN A 132 -5.38 2.91 15.57
C ASN A 132 -4.53 4.19 15.39
N TYR A 133 -4.33 4.67 14.16
CA TYR A 133 -3.46 5.84 13.86
C TYR A 133 -3.78 7.07 14.72
N LYS A 134 -5.07 7.34 15.01
CA LYS A 134 -5.46 8.45 15.89
C LYS A 134 -4.84 8.38 17.29
N LYS A 135 -4.51 7.18 17.76
CA LYS A 135 -3.88 6.93 19.07
C LYS A 135 -2.38 6.72 18.96
N THR A 136 -1.92 5.98 17.95
CA THR A 136 -0.50 5.57 17.84
C THR A 136 0.33 6.56 17.03
N GLY A 137 -0.28 7.27 16.09
CA GLY A 137 0.42 8.09 15.11
C GLY A 137 1.26 7.28 14.12
N GLU A 138 1.10 5.95 14.08
CA GLU A 138 1.97 5.04 13.33
C GLU A 138 1.46 4.77 11.92
N PHE A 139 2.38 4.76 10.97
CA PHE A 139 2.10 4.37 9.60
C PHE A 139 3.31 3.63 9.01
N PHE A 140 3.08 2.95 7.90
CA PHE A 140 4.01 2.00 7.34
C PHE A 140 4.20 2.30 5.87
N VAL A 141 5.43 2.13 5.39
CA VAL A 141 5.79 2.30 3.99
C VAL A 141 6.52 1.09 3.46
N TYR A 142 6.36 0.85 2.16
CA TYR A 142 7.18 -0.08 1.39
C TYR A 142 7.97 0.73 0.37
N TYR A 143 9.29 0.64 0.38
CA TYR A 143 10.11 1.34 -0.61
C TYR A 143 11.37 0.57 -1.02
N SER A 144 11.90 0.87 -2.21
CA SER A 144 13.21 0.41 -2.67
C SER A 144 14.30 1.34 -2.13
N THR A 145 15.25 0.80 -1.36
CA THR A 145 16.28 1.61 -0.67
C THR A 145 17.50 1.94 -1.54
N THR A 146 18.10 3.11 -1.34
CA THR A 146 19.34 3.54 -2.01
C THR A 146 20.61 2.94 -1.42
N ASP A 147 20.57 2.44 -0.18
CA ASP A 147 21.73 1.91 0.55
C ASP A 147 22.13 0.49 0.12
N ALA A 148 21.25 -0.23 -0.61
CA ALA A 148 21.48 -1.58 -1.07
C ALA A 148 20.80 -1.83 -2.42
N PRO A 149 21.49 -2.45 -3.41
CA PRO A 149 20.92 -2.66 -4.73
C PRO A 149 19.70 -3.58 -4.66
N HIS A 150 18.63 -3.29 -5.40
CA HIS A 150 17.43 -4.13 -5.52
C HIS A 150 16.95 -4.66 -4.17
N THR A 151 16.74 -3.77 -3.22
CA THR A 151 16.32 -4.14 -1.86
C THR A 151 15.09 -3.35 -1.49
N SER A 152 14.04 -4.07 -1.11
CA SER A 152 12.81 -3.48 -0.59
C SER A 152 12.85 -3.45 0.92
N VAL A 153 12.37 -2.36 1.50
CA VAL A 153 12.31 -2.13 2.94
C VAL A 153 10.86 -1.83 3.31
N ILE A 154 10.39 -2.52 4.36
CA ILE A 154 9.14 -2.23 5.04
C ILE A 154 9.51 -1.54 6.34
N SER A 155 9.09 -0.29 6.49
CA SER A 155 9.41 0.54 7.65
C SER A 155 8.15 1.06 8.31
N ARG A 156 8.20 1.19 9.64
CA ARG A 156 7.26 1.95 10.46
C ARG A 156 7.80 3.36 10.65
N PHE A 157 6.91 4.34 10.62
CA PHE A 157 7.16 5.74 10.95
C PHE A 157 6.08 6.26 11.89
N ARG A 158 6.36 7.39 12.52
CA ARG A 158 5.41 8.12 13.39
C ARG A 158 5.16 9.53 12.88
N VAL A 159 3.94 10.00 13.15
CA VAL A 159 3.58 11.42 13.06
C VAL A 159 4.49 12.24 13.98
N SER A 160 4.82 13.46 13.57
CA SER A 160 5.57 14.40 14.40
C SER A 160 4.79 14.71 15.68
N ALA A 161 5.51 14.78 16.81
CA ALA A 161 4.94 15.21 18.08
C ALA A 161 4.52 16.69 18.07
N ASP A 162 5.14 17.51 17.21
CA ASP A 162 4.94 18.96 17.14
C ASP A 162 3.90 19.38 16.09
N ASP A 163 3.74 18.59 15.02
CA ASP A 163 2.80 18.88 13.93
C ASP A 163 2.07 17.60 13.44
N PRO A 164 0.78 17.42 13.77
CA PRO A 164 -0.02 16.26 13.33
C PRO A 164 -0.34 16.25 11.82
N SER A 165 0.15 17.23 11.07
CA SER A 165 0.13 17.28 9.60
C SER A 165 1.45 16.85 8.97
N ARG A 166 2.45 16.44 9.76
CA ARG A 166 3.76 16.01 9.30
C ARG A 166 4.19 14.73 10.00
N ALA A 167 4.91 13.87 9.31
CA ALA A 167 5.65 12.77 9.88
C ALA A 167 7.02 13.22 10.36
N ASP A 168 7.61 12.45 11.28
CA ASP A 168 9.02 12.55 11.63
C ASP A 168 9.82 11.54 10.78
N PRO A 169 10.63 11.99 9.79
CA PRO A 169 11.46 11.09 8.99
C PRO A 169 12.53 10.35 9.80
N GLU A 170 12.90 10.83 10.99
CA GLU A 170 13.89 10.19 11.85
C GLU A 170 13.28 9.15 12.79
N SER A 171 11.95 9.04 12.82
CA SER A 171 11.23 8.00 13.58
C SER A 171 11.23 6.62 12.93
N GLU A 172 11.98 6.45 11.84
CA GLU A 172 12.02 5.22 11.05
C GLU A 172 12.43 4.00 11.89
N GLU A 173 11.62 2.95 11.83
CA GLU A 173 11.94 1.63 12.35
C GLU A 173 11.74 0.59 11.24
N GLU A 174 12.84 0.02 10.74
CA GLU A 174 12.78 -1.06 9.75
C GLU A 174 12.16 -2.32 10.37
N LEU A 175 11.13 -2.83 9.73
CA LEU A 175 10.48 -4.09 10.11
C LEU A 175 11.10 -5.25 9.36
N LEU A 176 11.20 -5.12 8.04
CA LEU A 176 11.59 -6.22 7.15
C LEU A 176 12.34 -5.68 5.94
N ARG A 177 13.47 -6.31 5.63
CA ARG A 177 14.28 -6.01 4.45
C ARG A 177 14.34 -7.24 3.53
N ILE A 178 14.05 -7.03 2.25
CA ILE A 178 13.86 -8.09 1.27
C ILE A 178 14.73 -7.81 0.05
N LYS A 179 15.66 -8.72 -0.22
CA LYS A 179 16.45 -8.68 -1.46
C LYS A 179 15.56 -9.09 -2.64
N GLN A 180 15.41 -8.21 -3.62
CA GLN A 180 14.76 -8.48 -4.90
C GLN A 180 15.78 -9.04 -5.90
N PRO A 181 15.41 -10.07 -6.69
CA PRO A 181 16.26 -10.59 -7.77
C PRO A 181 16.53 -9.56 -8.88
N TYR A 182 15.53 -8.77 -9.24
CA TYR A 182 15.60 -7.76 -10.30
C TYR A 182 14.92 -6.44 -9.87
N TRP A 183 14.91 -5.44 -10.75
CA TRP A 183 14.28 -4.13 -10.50
C TRP A 183 12.77 -4.12 -10.72
N ASN A 184 12.20 -5.22 -11.23
CA ASN A 184 10.79 -5.34 -11.60
C ASN A 184 10.10 -6.52 -10.90
N HIS A 185 8.78 -6.49 -10.92
CA HIS A 185 7.83 -7.31 -10.16
C HIS A 185 8.05 -7.22 -8.65
N ASN A 186 8.30 -6.01 -8.15
CA ASN A 186 8.60 -5.78 -6.73
C ASN A 186 7.35 -5.84 -5.84
N GLY A 187 6.14 -5.80 -6.42
CA GLY A 187 4.89 -5.70 -5.66
C GLY A 187 4.83 -4.40 -4.85
N GLY A 188 4.67 -4.51 -3.53
CA GLY A 188 4.82 -3.40 -2.60
C GLY A 188 3.50 -2.81 -2.09
N THR A 189 2.36 -3.37 -2.46
CA THR A 189 1.09 -3.01 -1.79
C THR A 189 1.13 -3.52 -0.35
N ILE A 190 0.85 -2.63 0.59
CA ILE A 190 0.72 -2.94 2.01
C ILE A 190 -0.63 -2.44 2.52
N VAL A 191 -1.28 -3.24 3.37
CA VAL A 191 -2.59 -2.90 3.94
C VAL A 191 -2.80 -3.64 5.26
N PHE A 192 -3.57 -3.05 6.16
CA PHE A 192 -4.03 -3.75 7.36
C PHE A 192 -5.27 -4.57 7.06
N GLY A 193 -5.24 -5.84 7.48
CA GLY A 193 -6.43 -6.68 7.47
C GLY A 193 -7.39 -6.34 8.61
N PRO A 194 -8.64 -6.84 8.56
CA PRO A 194 -9.60 -6.65 9.64
C PRO A 194 -9.20 -7.38 10.94
N ASP A 195 -8.26 -8.32 10.85
CA ASP A 195 -7.61 -9.02 11.95
C ASP A 195 -6.49 -8.20 12.63
N GLY A 196 -6.17 -7.02 12.11
CA GLY A 196 -5.17 -6.11 12.69
C GLY A 196 -3.73 -6.37 12.26
N TYR A 197 -3.49 -7.33 11.37
CA TYR A 197 -2.15 -7.62 10.86
C TYR A 197 -1.81 -6.84 9.61
N LEU A 198 -0.52 -6.61 9.39
CA LEU A 198 -0.02 -5.97 8.17
C LEU A 198 0.18 -7.03 7.08
N TYR A 199 -0.51 -6.85 5.97
CA TYR A 199 -0.38 -7.67 4.77
C TYR A 199 0.55 -6.99 3.77
N ILE A 200 1.49 -7.74 3.20
CA ILE A 200 2.51 -7.21 2.27
C ILE A 200 2.50 -8.08 1.01
N ALA A 201 2.09 -7.51 -0.12
CA ALA A 201 2.05 -8.22 -1.39
C ALA A 201 3.39 -8.10 -2.13
N LEU A 202 3.95 -9.23 -2.55
CA LEU A 202 5.22 -9.31 -3.26
C LEU A 202 5.03 -10.02 -4.61
N GLY A 203 5.63 -9.46 -5.66
CA GLY A 203 5.72 -10.16 -6.94
C GLY A 203 6.80 -11.24 -6.92
N ASP A 204 6.96 -11.93 -8.04
CA ASP A 204 7.92 -13.04 -8.21
C ASP A 204 9.40 -12.58 -8.27
N GLY A 205 9.65 -11.28 -8.18
CA GLY A 205 10.98 -10.69 -8.21
C GLY A 205 11.53 -10.45 -9.62
N GLY A 206 10.75 -10.70 -10.67
CA GLY A 206 10.94 -10.10 -11.98
C GLY A 206 11.52 -11.01 -13.06
N TYR A 207 11.90 -10.35 -14.15
CA TYR A 207 12.40 -10.95 -15.40
C TYR A 207 11.37 -11.81 -16.17
N ALA A 208 11.66 -12.09 -17.43
CA ALA A 208 10.78 -12.90 -18.26
C ALA A 208 10.79 -14.36 -17.82
N ARG A 209 9.59 -14.95 -17.69
CA ARG A 209 9.35 -16.39 -17.44
C ARG A 209 9.80 -16.91 -16.06
N ASP A 210 9.80 -16.06 -15.03
CA ASP A 210 10.12 -16.43 -13.64
C ASP A 210 11.36 -17.35 -13.54
N PRO A 211 12.57 -16.85 -13.85
CA PRO A 211 13.76 -17.68 -13.96
C PRO A 211 14.14 -18.39 -12.65
N HIS A 212 13.67 -17.87 -11.52
CA HIS A 212 13.91 -18.42 -10.17
C HIS A 212 12.79 -19.36 -9.71
N ARG A 213 11.71 -19.50 -10.49
CA ARG A 213 10.52 -20.31 -10.15
C ARG A 213 9.94 -19.95 -8.78
N ASN A 214 9.88 -18.66 -8.52
CA ASN A 214 9.49 -18.10 -7.23
C ASN A 214 8.00 -18.26 -6.93
N GLY A 215 7.13 -18.27 -7.94
CA GLY A 215 5.66 -18.21 -7.73
C GLY A 215 5.02 -19.33 -6.90
N GLN A 216 5.76 -20.41 -6.58
CA GLN A 216 5.32 -21.48 -5.67
C GLN A 216 6.42 -21.91 -4.69
N ASN A 217 7.49 -21.13 -4.58
CA ASN A 217 8.63 -21.45 -3.73
C ASN A 217 8.46 -20.84 -2.34
N LEU A 218 7.84 -21.58 -1.42
CA LEU A 218 7.57 -21.13 -0.05
C LEU A 218 8.83 -20.75 0.74
N ARG A 219 10.04 -21.09 0.27
CA ARG A 219 11.31 -20.78 0.94
C ARG A 219 11.77 -19.35 0.69
N THR A 220 11.12 -18.62 -0.22
CA THR A 220 11.36 -17.20 -0.50
C THR A 220 10.08 -16.41 -0.23
N PHE A 221 10.20 -15.08 -0.08
CA PHE A 221 9.02 -14.21 0.03
C PHE A 221 8.40 -13.86 -1.32
N MET A 222 8.99 -14.29 -2.43
CA MET A 222 8.60 -13.86 -3.76
C MET A 222 7.29 -14.54 -4.18
N GLY A 223 6.44 -13.81 -4.89
CA GLY A 223 5.15 -14.32 -5.38
C GLY A 223 4.15 -14.65 -4.27
N SER A 224 4.20 -13.92 -3.16
CA SER A 224 3.43 -14.23 -1.95
C SER A 224 2.72 -12.99 -1.37
N ILE A 225 1.81 -13.25 -0.43
CA ILE A 225 1.26 -12.23 0.46
C ILE A 225 1.78 -12.59 1.85
N LEU A 226 2.61 -11.72 2.43
CA LEU A 226 3.07 -11.89 3.80
C LEU A 226 2.01 -11.35 4.76
N ARG A 227 1.94 -11.92 5.96
CA ARG A 227 1.10 -11.45 7.06
C ARG A 227 1.91 -11.41 8.34
N ILE A 228 2.12 -10.21 8.89
CA ILE A 228 2.97 -9.98 10.06
C ILE A 228 2.24 -9.21 11.17
N ASP A 229 2.64 -9.47 12.41
CA ASP A 229 2.18 -8.77 13.62
C ASP A 229 3.15 -7.63 13.96
N VAL A 230 2.69 -6.40 13.76
CA VAL A 230 3.49 -5.20 14.02
C VAL A 230 3.33 -4.68 15.45
N GLU A 231 2.46 -5.26 16.27
CA GLU A 231 2.28 -4.84 17.66
C GLU A 231 3.31 -5.48 18.60
N ARG A 232 3.93 -6.59 18.17
CA ARG A 232 4.90 -7.34 18.96
C ARG A 232 6.22 -7.48 18.22
N LYS A 233 7.31 -7.48 18.99
CA LYS A 233 8.66 -7.81 18.51
C LYS A 233 9.02 -9.21 18.98
N ALA A 234 9.54 -10.05 18.10
CA ALA A 234 9.90 -11.42 18.43
C ALA A 234 11.14 -11.88 17.67
N ASN A 235 11.93 -12.79 18.25
CA ASN A 235 13.05 -13.46 17.58
C ASN A 235 14.06 -12.50 16.93
N GLY A 236 14.33 -11.35 17.58
CA GLY A 236 15.23 -10.32 17.08
C GLY A 236 14.67 -9.47 15.93
N LYS A 237 13.40 -9.62 15.58
CA LYS A 237 12.69 -8.83 14.56
C LYS A 237 11.82 -7.77 15.21
N ASN A 238 11.61 -6.64 14.52
CA ASN A 238 10.70 -5.57 14.93
C ASN A 238 9.20 -5.89 14.65
N TYR A 239 8.90 -7.16 14.37
CA TYR A 239 7.56 -7.71 14.18
C TYR A 239 7.54 -9.15 14.71
N ALA A 240 6.34 -9.72 14.87
CA ALA A 240 6.10 -11.11 15.21
C ALA A 240 5.34 -11.83 14.09
N ILE A 241 5.31 -13.15 14.16
CA ILE A 241 4.52 -13.97 13.24
C ILE A 241 3.19 -14.31 13.92
N PRO A 242 2.04 -14.06 13.28
CA PRO A 242 0.76 -14.57 13.76
C PRO A 242 0.78 -16.09 13.88
N GLU A 243 0.29 -16.61 15.00
CA GLU A 243 0.34 -18.06 15.31
C GLU A 243 -0.53 -18.90 14.35
N ASP A 244 -1.51 -18.27 13.71
CA ASP A 244 -2.42 -18.85 12.72
C ASP A 244 -1.94 -18.70 11.26
N ASN A 245 -0.71 -18.20 11.03
CA ASN A 245 -0.13 -18.25 9.69
C ASN A 245 0.04 -19.71 9.22
N PRO A 246 -0.19 -20.02 7.93
CA PRO A 246 -0.28 -21.39 7.42
C PRO A 246 1.05 -22.18 7.50
N PHE A 247 2.19 -21.50 7.65
CA PHE A 247 3.50 -22.12 7.53
C PHE A 247 4.41 -21.99 8.78
N VAL A 248 3.86 -21.61 9.93
CA VAL A 248 4.63 -21.41 11.18
C VAL A 248 5.46 -22.63 11.60
N ASP A 249 4.96 -23.84 11.37
CA ASP A 249 5.60 -25.10 11.80
C ASP A 249 6.39 -25.81 10.69
N LYS A 250 6.70 -25.13 9.58
CA LYS A 250 7.36 -25.75 8.41
C LYS A 250 8.87 -25.62 8.40
N GLY A 251 9.47 -24.99 9.42
CA GLY A 251 10.93 -24.87 9.54
C GLY A 251 11.56 -24.24 8.30
N SER A 252 12.56 -24.89 7.70
CA SER A 252 13.24 -24.39 6.50
C SER A 252 12.52 -24.66 5.17
N ALA A 253 11.37 -25.36 5.21
CA ALA A 253 10.58 -25.69 4.03
C ALA A 253 9.69 -24.52 3.58
N ALA A 254 9.35 -23.59 4.47
CA ALA A 254 8.57 -22.41 4.15
C ALA A 254 8.94 -21.22 5.06
N ARG A 255 8.65 -20.01 4.59
CA ARG A 255 8.76 -18.79 5.39
C ARG A 255 7.51 -18.66 6.28
N PRO A 256 7.67 -18.46 7.60
CA PRO A 256 6.53 -18.34 8.51
C PRO A 256 5.72 -17.05 8.31
N GLU A 257 6.28 -16.05 7.62
CA GLU A 257 5.58 -14.83 7.22
C GLU A 257 4.49 -15.05 6.16
N ILE A 258 4.56 -16.15 5.40
CA ILE A 258 3.60 -16.53 4.35
C ILE A 258 2.39 -17.24 4.98
#